data_AF-A0A940W4V3-F1
#
_entry.id   AF-A0A940W4V3-F1
#
_cell.length_a   1.000
_cell.length_b   1.000
_cell.length_c   1.000
_cell.angle_alpha   90.00
_cell.angle_beta   90.00
_cell.angle_gamma   90.00
#
_symmetry.space_group_name_H-M   'P 1'
#
loop_
_entity.id
_entity.type
_entity.pdbx_description
1 polymer ?
#
loop_
_entity_poly.entity_id
_entity_poly.type
_entity_poly.pdbx_seq_one_letter_code
_entity_poly.pdbx_strand_id
1 'polypeptide(L)'
;MPKGMFVDTTICIGCKACQVACKQWNVLPGEPADFRTDPVEKIPVAVNFTGDSYDNTADLTGTNWRRVRFIEQFPENRAGGRWLISSDSCKHCNDAGCLNACPT
;
A
#
# COMPACT_ATOMS: atom_id res chain seq x y z
N MET A 1 21.55 -15.81 -11.17
CA MET A 1 20.36 -15.76 -12.04
C MET A 1 19.51 -14.57 -11.62
N PRO A 2 19.16 -13.65 -12.53
CA PRO A 2 18.25 -12.53 -12.22
C PRO A 2 16.87 -13.05 -11.81
N LYS A 3 16.18 -12.28 -10.98
CA LYS A 3 14.82 -12.57 -10.50
C LYS A 3 13.90 -11.42 -10.91
N GLY A 4 12.62 -11.72 -11.07
CA GLY A 4 11.59 -10.74 -11.40
C GLY A 4 10.27 -11.09 -10.72
N MET A 5 9.38 -10.10 -10.63
CA MET A 5 8.04 -10.26 -10.08
C MET A 5 7.02 -9.77 -11.11
N PHE A 6 6.02 -10.60 -11.41
CA PHE A 6 4.87 -10.23 -12.22
C PHE A 6 3.65 -10.06 -11.33
N VAL A 7 2.93 -8.95 -11.50
CA VAL A 7 1.70 -8.66 -10.76
C VAL A 7 0.60 -8.38 -11.78
N ASP A 8 -0.34 -9.32 -11.89
CA ASP A 8 -1.53 -9.13 -12.72
C ASP A 8 -2.58 -8.31 -11.93
N THR A 9 -2.80 -7.07 -12.36
CA THR A 9 -3.76 -6.17 -11.72
C THR A 9 -5.21 -6.50 -12.07
N THR A 10 -5.46 -7.30 -13.12
CA THR A 10 -6.84 -7.63 -13.56
C THR A 10 -7.54 -8.61 -12.62
N ILE A 11 -6.76 -9.40 -11.87
CA ILE A 11 -7.25 -10.34 -10.84
C ILE A 11 -7.09 -9.80 -9.41
N CYS A 12 -6.54 -8.59 -9.26
CA CYS A 12 -6.30 -8.01 -7.95
C CYS A 12 -7.62 -7.53 -7.34
N ILE A 13 -7.99 -8.10 -6.19
CA ILE A 13 -9.24 -7.76 -5.48
C ILE A 13 -9.05 -6.71 -4.38
N GLY A 14 -7.86 -6.13 -4.23
CA GLY A 14 -7.61 -5.09 -3.23
C GLY A 14 -7.60 -5.54 -1.77
N CYS A 15 -7.42 -6.83 -1.48
CA CYS A 15 -7.52 -7.39 -0.11
C CYS A 15 -6.43 -6.93 0.88
N LYS A 16 -5.39 -6.22 0.42
CA LYS A 16 -4.25 -5.74 1.21
C LYS A 16 -3.40 -6.81 1.92
N ALA A 17 -3.67 -8.09 1.71
CA ALA A 17 -2.90 -9.18 2.31
C ALA A 17 -1.39 -9.07 2.00
N CYS A 18 -1.02 -8.62 0.80
CA CYS A 18 0.38 -8.41 0.43
C CYS A 18 1.07 -7.29 1.22
N GLN A 19 0.34 -6.27 1.70
CA GLN A 19 0.90 -5.24 2.59
C GLN A 19 1.18 -5.82 3.97
N VAL A 20 0.21 -6.54 4.53
CA VAL A 20 0.31 -7.18 5.84
C VAL A 20 1.45 -8.19 5.85
N ALA A 21 1.52 -9.06 4.83
CA ALA A 21 2.58 -10.05 4.71
C ALA A 21 3.98 -9.41 4.58
N CYS A 22 4.09 -8.29 3.84
CA CYS A 22 5.34 -7.56 3.72
C CYS A 22 5.80 -7.01 5.08
N LYS A 23 4.91 -6.41 5.86
CA LYS A 23 5.22 -5.94 7.20
C LYS A 23 5.56 -7.07 8.15
N GLN A 24 4.76 -8.14 8.17
CA GLN A 24 4.94 -9.30 9.05
C GLN A 24 6.30 -9.95 8.83
N TRP A 25 6.66 -10.20 7.56
CA TRP A 25 7.93 -10.83 7.23
C TRP A 25 9.14 -9.95 7.60
N ASN A 26 9.04 -8.64 7.38
CA ASN A 26 10.14 -7.69 7.62
C ASN A 26 10.10 -7.06 9.03
N VAL A 27 9.19 -7.50 9.90
CA VAL A 27 9.01 -6.97 11.27
C VAL A 27 8.89 -5.43 11.29
N LEU A 28 8.16 -4.88 10.30
CA LEU A 28 7.96 -3.44 10.18
C LEU A 28 6.85 -2.97 11.12
N PRO A 29 7.00 -1.82 11.78
CA PRO A 29 5.92 -1.23 12.58
C PRO A 29 4.76 -0.78 11.68
N GLY A 30 3.57 -0.59 12.26
CA GLY A 30 2.48 0.17 11.61
C GLY A 30 2.75 1.69 11.65
N GLU A 31 2.24 2.47 10.69
CA GLU A 31 2.51 3.93 10.61
C GLU A 31 1.28 4.83 10.57
N PRO A 32 1.35 5.98 11.25
CA PRO A 32 1.98 6.20 12.54
C PRO A 32 0.89 6.04 13.60
N ALA A 33 1.15 5.20 14.61
CA ALA A 33 0.10 4.89 15.58
C ALA A 33 -1.19 4.42 14.90
N ASP A 34 -1.09 3.57 13.86
CA ASP A 34 -2.23 3.00 13.14
C ASP A 34 -3.28 2.45 14.10
N PHE A 35 -2.90 2.12 15.32
CA PHE A 35 -3.81 1.83 16.40
C PHE A 35 -3.68 2.86 17.53
N ARG A 36 -4.79 3.51 17.90
CA ARG A 36 -4.94 4.10 19.23
C ARG A 36 -5.52 3.05 20.16
N THR A 37 -5.22 3.14 21.45
CA THR A 37 -5.97 2.36 22.43
C THR A 37 -7.36 2.95 22.54
N ASP A 38 -8.40 2.14 22.33
CA ASP A 38 -9.77 2.53 22.61
C ASP A 38 -9.87 3.00 24.06
N PRO A 39 -10.37 4.21 24.34
CA PRO A 39 -10.39 4.74 25.70
C PRO A 39 -11.27 3.94 26.66
N VAL A 40 -12.26 3.20 26.14
CA VAL A 40 -13.22 2.38 26.87
C VAL A 40 -12.77 0.92 26.91
N GLU A 41 -12.60 0.30 25.75
CA GLU A 41 -12.35 -1.14 25.61
C GLU A 41 -10.87 -1.53 25.80
N LYS A 42 -9.97 -0.54 25.84
CA LYS A 42 -8.50 -0.72 25.95
C LYS A 42 -7.88 -1.63 24.88
N ILE A 43 -8.58 -1.84 23.76
CA ILE A 43 -8.08 -2.60 22.61
C ILE A 43 -7.45 -1.67 21.56
N PRO A 44 -6.49 -2.14 20.75
CA PRO A 44 -5.97 -1.37 19.62
C PRO A 44 -7.06 -1.16 18.55
N VAL A 45 -7.39 0.09 18.20
CA VAL A 45 -8.33 0.43 17.12
C VAL A 45 -7.66 1.22 16.01
N ALA A 46 -7.89 0.79 14.77
CA ALA A 46 -7.28 1.41 13.61
C ALA A 46 -7.66 2.90 13.48
N VAL A 47 -6.71 3.84 13.33
CA VAL A 47 -6.95 5.30 13.23
C VAL A 47 -6.56 5.90 11.90
N ASN A 48 -5.81 5.18 11.08
CA ASN A 48 -5.37 5.66 9.78
C ASN A 48 -6.42 5.33 8.71
N PHE A 49 -7.63 5.84 8.89
CA PHE A 49 -8.65 5.86 7.86
C PHE A 49 -8.71 7.28 7.31
N THR A 50 -8.29 7.45 6.06
CA THR A 50 -8.38 8.74 5.36
C THR A 50 -9.83 9.21 5.25
N GLY A 51 -10.80 8.29 5.29
CA GLY A 51 -12.22 8.59 5.07
C GLY A 51 -12.56 8.85 3.61
N ASP A 52 -11.54 9.13 2.79
CA ASP A 52 -11.67 9.51 1.38
C ASP A 52 -11.57 8.32 0.43
N SER A 53 -10.88 7.23 0.82
CA SER A 53 -10.70 6.04 -0.02
C SER A 53 -10.51 4.78 0.81
N TYR A 54 -10.74 3.62 0.17
CA TYR A 54 -10.24 2.35 0.68
C TYR A 54 -8.71 2.28 0.70
N ASP A 55 -7.98 3.16 0.02
CA ASP A 55 -6.55 3.36 0.26
C ASP A 55 -6.31 4.17 1.54
N ASN A 56 -5.87 3.46 2.58
CA ASN A 56 -5.67 4.00 3.90
C ASN A 56 -4.19 4.10 4.28
N THR A 57 -3.29 3.65 3.39
CA THR A 57 -1.83 3.75 3.59
C THR A 57 -1.30 5.06 3.02
N ALA A 58 -2.03 5.63 2.03
CA ALA A 58 -1.79 6.92 1.39
C ALA A 58 -0.47 7.08 0.62
N ASP A 59 0.67 6.58 1.11
CA ASP A 59 1.98 6.59 0.46
C ASP A 59 2.91 5.46 0.92
N LEU A 60 3.98 5.23 0.15
CA LEU A 60 5.10 4.41 0.60
C LEU A 60 5.96 5.22 1.56
N THR A 61 6.46 4.59 2.61
CA THR A 61 7.23 5.24 3.67
C THR A 61 8.40 4.37 4.13
N GLY A 62 9.16 4.84 5.11
CA GLY A 62 10.26 4.09 5.72
C GLY A 62 9.84 2.72 6.28
N THR A 63 8.57 2.52 6.62
CA THR A 63 8.07 1.22 7.12
C THR A 63 6.81 0.70 6.39
N ASN A 64 6.35 1.40 5.34
CA ASN A 64 5.37 0.91 4.37
C ASN A 64 6.04 0.66 3.00
N TRP A 65 6.64 -0.51 2.82
CA TRP A 65 7.38 -0.85 1.58
C TRP A 65 6.48 -1.39 0.46
N ARG A 66 5.25 -1.77 0.79
CA ARG A 66 4.25 -2.25 -0.16
C ARG A 66 2.89 -1.63 0.15
N ARG A 67 2.21 -1.14 -0.89
CA ARG A 67 0.92 -0.46 -0.82
C ARG A 67 -0.06 -1.05 -1.82
N VAL A 68 -1.33 -1.22 -1.43
CA VAL A 68 -2.41 -1.46 -2.40
C VAL A 68 -3.11 -0.13 -2.66
N ARG A 69 -2.99 0.34 -3.90
CA ARG A 69 -3.58 1.59 -4.37
C ARG A 69 -5.00 1.33 -4.85
N PHE A 70 -5.92 2.17 -4.41
CA PHE A 70 -7.27 2.27 -4.95
C PHE A 70 -7.33 3.55 -5.80
N ILE A 71 -7.41 3.38 -7.12
CA ILE A 71 -7.53 4.50 -8.06
C ILE A 71 -8.99 4.53 -8.52
N GLU A 72 -9.74 5.46 -7.96
CA GLU A 72 -11.18 5.55 -8.11
C GLU A 72 -11.54 6.51 -9.24
N GLN A 73 -12.10 5.99 -10.33
CA GLN A 73 -12.48 6.75 -11.52
C GLN A 73 -13.99 6.68 -11.70
N PHE A 74 -14.71 7.57 -11.01
CA PHE A 74 -16.17 7.67 -11.12
C PHE A 74 -16.56 9.00 -11.78
N PRO A 75 -17.17 8.98 -12.99
CA PRO A 75 -17.76 10.18 -13.55
C PRO A 75 -18.96 10.63 -12.70
N GLU A 76 -19.41 11.88 -12.83
CA GLU A 76 -20.52 12.43 -12.03
C GLU A 76 -21.80 11.59 -12.11
N ASN A 77 -22.12 11.09 -13.31
CA ASN A 77 -23.27 10.22 -13.54
C ASN A 77 -23.06 8.76 -13.10
N ARG A 78 -21.86 8.44 -12.58
CA ARG A 78 -21.37 7.11 -12.16
C ARG A 78 -21.35 6.02 -13.23
N ALA A 79 -21.83 6.31 -14.44
CA ALA A 79 -21.88 5.33 -15.53
C ALA A 79 -20.47 4.97 -16.00
N GLY A 80 -20.15 3.68 -16.02
CA GLY A 80 -18.82 3.21 -16.43
C GLY A 80 -17.70 3.51 -15.43
N GLY A 81 -18.04 3.79 -14.17
CA GLY A 81 -17.06 3.97 -13.09
C GLY A 81 -16.16 2.75 -12.90
N ARG A 82 -14.91 2.99 -12.49
CA ARG A 82 -13.89 1.95 -12.37
C ARG A 82 -13.12 2.10 -11.07
N TRP A 83 -12.88 0.96 -10.42
CA TRP A 83 -11.82 0.82 -9.43
C TRP A 83 -10.63 0.13 -10.08
N LEU A 84 -9.54 0.88 -10.22
CA LEU A 84 -8.27 0.33 -10.68
C LEU A 84 -7.40 0.06 -9.45
N ILE A 85 -7.06 -1.20 -9.25
CA ILE A 85 -6.36 -1.66 -8.05
C ILE A 85 -4.96 -2.08 -8.45
N SER A 86 -3.96 -1.62 -7.70
CA SER A 86 -2.56 -1.94 -8.00
C SER A 86 -1.75 -2.17 -6.73
N SER A 87 -0.91 -3.20 -6.75
CA SER A 87 0.10 -3.42 -5.72
C SER A 87 1.36 -2.63 -6.08
N ASP A 88 1.59 -1.54 -5.34
CA ASP A 88 2.77 -0.71 -5.50
C ASP A 88 3.91 -1.11 -4.57
N SER A 89 5.13 -1.08 -5.11
CA SER A 89 6.38 -1.51 -4.48
C SER A 89 7.57 -1.10 -5.36
N CYS A 90 8.79 -1.21 -4.83
CA CYS A 90 10.01 -1.12 -5.63
C CYS A 90 9.94 -2.03 -6.87
N LYS A 91 10.40 -1.53 -8.02
CA LYS A 91 10.37 -2.26 -9.30
C LYS A 91 11.65 -3.03 -9.58
N HIS A 92 12.67 -2.89 -8.73
CA HIS A 92 13.99 -3.53 -8.88
C HIS A 92 14.55 -3.36 -10.30
N CYS A 93 14.68 -2.12 -10.73
CA CYS A 93 15.15 -1.76 -12.08
C CYS A 93 16.53 -2.35 -12.35
N ASN A 94 16.76 -2.82 -13.59
CA ASN A 94 18.07 -3.30 -14.02
C ASN A 94 19.12 -2.18 -14.04
N ASP A 95 18.73 -1.00 -14.50
CA ASP A 95 19.46 0.25 -14.31
C ASP A 95 18.65 1.13 -13.34
N ALA A 96 19.16 1.28 -12.12
CA ALA A 96 18.43 1.84 -11.00
C ALA A 96 18.85 3.31 -10.77
N GLY A 97 17.99 4.25 -11.16
CA GLY A 97 18.24 5.68 -10.94
C GLY A 97 18.47 6.04 -9.46
N CYS A 98 17.82 5.32 -8.54
CA CYS A 98 18.06 5.50 -7.10
C CYS A 98 19.49 5.13 -6.68
N LEU A 99 20.11 4.15 -7.32
CA LEU A 99 21.52 3.80 -7.09
C LEU A 99 22.44 4.87 -7.72
N ASN A 100 22.16 5.25 -8.96
CA ASN A 100 23.01 6.19 -9.72
C ASN A 100 23.05 7.60 -9.08
N ALA A 101 21.98 8.01 -8.41
CA ALA A 101 21.89 9.30 -7.74
C ALA A 101 22.42 9.28 -6.28
N CYS A 102 22.76 8.11 -5.73
CA CYS A 102 23.19 8.01 -4.33
C CYS A 102 24.58 8.66 -4.16
N PRO A 103 24.74 9.68 -3.28
CA PRO A 103 25.98 10.44 -3.16
C PRO A 103 27.10 9.72 -2.37
N THR A 104 26.83 8.52 -1.85
CA THR A 104 27.74 7.71 -1.02
C THR A 104 27.71 6.26 -1.48
#